data_AF-A0A923U7S3-F1
#
_entry.id   AF-A0A923U7S3-F1
#
_cell.length_a   1.000
_cell.length_b   1.000
_cell.length_c   1.000
_cell.angle_alpha   90.00
_cell.angle_beta   90.00
_cell.angle_gamma   90.00
#
_symmetry.space_group_name_H-M   'P 1'
#
loop_
_entity.id
_entity.type
_entity.pdbx_description
1 polymer ?
#
loop_
_entity_poly.entity_id
_entity_poly.type
_entity_poly.pdbx_seq_one_letter_code
_entity_poly.pdbx_strand_id
1 'polypeptide(L)'
;AGLGGIVARGKAELRDKTMFDAMSPAVDAFDAEIAAGADLATATAGSAAAAAVGRDVTEPLVARKGRASYLGDRSAGHLDPGATSTAFLFQALAEAVA
;
A
#
# COMPACT_ATOMS: atom_id res chain seq x y z
N ALA A 1 -4.21 -9.76 -9.42
CA ALA A 1 -3.31 -10.93 -9.30
C ALA A 1 -2.19 -10.73 -8.26
N GLY A 2 -1.33 -9.71 -8.40
CA GLY A 2 -0.21 -9.47 -7.47
C GLY A 2 -0.60 -9.35 -6.00
N LEU A 3 -1.63 -8.54 -5.69
CA LEU A 3 -2.16 -8.38 -4.32
C LEU A 3 -2.61 -9.73 -3.72
N GLY A 4 -3.32 -10.55 -4.48
CA GLY A 4 -3.74 -11.89 -4.06
C GLY A 4 -2.55 -12.82 -3.75
N GLY A 5 -1.44 -12.68 -4.49
CA GLY A 5 -0.20 -13.41 -4.21
C GLY A 5 0.43 -13.02 -2.87
N ILE A 6 0.41 -11.72 -2.53
CA ILE A 6 0.88 -11.22 -1.23
C ILE A 6 0.03 -11.80 -0.10
N VAL A 7 -1.30 -11.78 -0.22
CA VAL A 7 -2.21 -12.32 0.79
C VAL A 7 -1.99 -13.82 0.97
N ALA A 8 -1.89 -14.59 -0.14
CA ALA A 8 -1.68 -16.03 -0.08
C ALA A 8 -0.36 -16.43 0.61
N ARG A 9 0.71 -15.64 0.41
CA ARG A 9 2.03 -15.92 1.00
C ARG A 9 2.18 -15.38 2.41
N GLY A 10 1.78 -14.12 2.62
CA GLY A 10 2.04 -13.36 3.84
C GLY A 10 0.90 -13.43 4.86
N LYS A 11 -0.32 -13.79 4.43
CA LYS A 11 -1.54 -13.77 5.27
C LYS A 11 -1.69 -12.43 5.98
N ALA A 12 -1.40 -11.35 5.26
CA ALA A 12 -1.50 -9.98 5.76
C ALA A 12 -2.92 -9.47 5.54
N GLU A 13 -3.41 -8.71 6.52
CA GLU A 13 -4.68 -8.01 6.47
C GLU A 13 -4.46 -6.49 6.58
N LEU A 14 -5.50 -5.71 6.30
CA LEU A 14 -5.45 -4.26 6.52
C LEU A 14 -5.13 -4.00 7.99
N ARG A 15 -4.22 -3.05 8.20
CA ARG A 15 -3.66 -2.58 9.46
C ARG A 15 -2.74 -3.55 10.17
N ASP A 16 -2.21 -4.56 9.48
CA ASP A 16 -1.13 -5.41 10.01
C ASP A 16 0.25 -4.71 10.04
N LYS A 17 0.34 -3.49 9.47
CA LYS A 17 1.55 -2.69 9.32
C LYS A 17 2.54 -3.35 8.37
N THR A 18 2.12 -3.53 7.12
CA THR A 18 2.89 -4.18 6.05
C THR A 18 2.69 -3.48 4.70
N MET A 19 3.38 -3.94 3.65
CA MET A 19 3.14 -3.50 2.28
C MET A 19 1.67 -3.63 1.80
N PHE A 20 0.89 -4.52 2.41
CA PHE A 20 -0.52 -4.68 2.08
C PHE A 20 -1.33 -3.40 2.34
N ASP A 21 -0.95 -2.64 3.37
CA ASP A 21 -1.59 -1.38 3.76
C ASP A 21 -1.48 -0.30 2.67
N ALA A 22 -0.43 -0.34 1.85
CA ALA A 22 -0.28 0.54 0.69
C ALA A 22 -0.86 -0.10 -0.59
N MET A 23 -0.60 -1.39 -0.83
CA MET A 23 -0.96 -2.03 -2.10
C MET A 23 -2.48 -2.23 -2.27
N SER A 24 -3.20 -2.60 -1.21
CA SER A 24 -4.65 -2.82 -1.30
C SER A 24 -5.41 -1.56 -1.71
N PRO A 25 -5.29 -0.42 -1.00
CA PRO A 25 -6.01 0.80 -1.38
C PRO A 25 -5.56 1.35 -2.73
N ALA A 26 -4.30 1.14 -3.14
CA ALA A 26 -3.81 1.53 -4.45
C ALA A 26 -4.51 0.77 -5.59
N VAL A 27 -4.70 -0.54 -5.43
CA VAL A 27 -5.43 -1.38 -6.41
C VAL A 27 -6.91 -1.01 -6.42
N ASP A 28 -7.54 -0.84 -5.26
CA ASP A 28 -8.95 -0.46 -5.17
C ASP A 28 -9.21 0.90 -5.85
N ALA A 29 -8.31 1.88 -5.65
CA ALA A 29 -8.41 3.19 -6.30
C ALA A 29 -8.24 3.10 -7.83
N PHE A 30 -7.28 2.31 -8.30
CA PHE A 30 -7.09 2.08 -9.74
C PHE A 30 -8.34 1.48 -10.39
N ASP A 31 -8.89 0.42 -9.80
CA ASP A 31 -10.08 -0.26 -10.31
C ASP A 31 -11.30 0.67 -10.33
N ALA A 32 -11.45 1.52 -9.30
CA ALA A 32 -12.52 2.51 -9.23
C ALA A 32 -12.42 3.58 -10.34
N GLU A 33 -11.23 4.13 -10.59
CA GLU A 33 -11.00 5.12 -11.66
C GLU A 33 -11.25 4.52 -13.05
N ILE A 34 -10.76 3.30 -13.30
CA ILE A 34 -11.01 2.61 -14.57
C ILE A 34 -12.51 2.33 -14.76
N ALA A 35 -13.21 1.90 -13.69
CA ALA A 35 -14.66 1.69 -13.75
C ALA A 35 -15.44 2.99 -14.02
N ALA A 36 -14.90 4.14 -13.60
CA ALA A 36 -15.45 5.47 -13.88
C ALA A 36 -15.12 5.99 -15.30
N GLY A 37 -14.32 5.25 -16.09
CA GLY A 37 -13.93 5.61 -17.44
C GLY A 37 -12.75 6.58 -17.51
N ALA A 38 -11.97 6.69 -16.44
CA ALA A 38 -10.74 7.46 -16.43
C ALA A 38 -9.69 6.86 -17.37
N ASP A 39 -8.77 7.69 -17.87
CA ASP A 39 -7.62 7.22 -18.62
C ASP A 39 -6.55 6.62 -17.70
N LEU A 40 -5.53 6.00 -18.31
CA LEU A 40 -4.49 5.30 -17.57
C LEU A 40 -3.68 6.25 -16.67
N ALA A 41 -3.41 7.48 -17.14
CA ALA A 41 -2.66 8.48 -16.38
C ALA A 41 -3.41 8.91 -15.11
N THR A 42 -4.73 9.15 -15.22
CA THR A 42 -5.58 9.49 -14.08
C THR A 42 -5.68 8.32 -13.10
N ALA A 43 -5.90 7.09 -13.61
CA ALA A 43 -6.03 5.92 -12.77
C ALA A 43 -4.73 5.58 -12.00
N THR A 44 -3.56 5.69 -12.65
CA THR A 44 -2.27 5.45 -11.96
C THR A 44 -1.92 6.56 -10.97
N ALA A 45 -2.27 7.81 -11.26
CA ALA A 45 -2.11 8.92 -10.31
C ALA A 45 -2.98 8.72 -9.05
N GLY A 46 -4.26 8.34 -9.22
CA GLY A 46 -5.15 8.01 -8.10
C GLY A 46 -4.63 6.83 -7.27
N SER A 47 -4.13 5.79 -7.95
CA SER A 47 -3.48 4.64 -7.32
C SER A 47 -2.26 5.03 -6.47
N ALA A 48 -1.39 5.90 -7.00
CA ALA A 48 -0.22 6.40 -6.28
C ALA A 48 -0.60 7.23 -5.04
N ALA A 49 -1.61 8.08 -5.15
CA ALA A 49 -2.13 8.85 -4.01
C ALA A 49 -2.69 7.92 -2.91
N ALA A 50 -3.46 6.91 -3.30
CA ALA A 50 -4.00 5.93 -2.36
C ALA A 50 -2.90 5.08 -1.69
N ALA A 51 -1.85 4.70 -2.43
CA ALA A 51 -0.69 4.00 -1.88
C ALA A 51 0.04 4.85 -0.83
N ALA A 52 0.19 6.15 -1.07
CA ALA A 52 0.82 7.09 -0.14
C ALA A 52 0.01 7.24 1.15
N VAL A 53 -1.32 7.38 1.05
CA VAL A 53 -2.21 7.38 2.23
C VAL A 53 -2.11 6.07 3.00
N GLY A 54 -2.12 4.93 2.28
CA GLY A 54 -1.98 3.60 2.87
C GLY A 54 -0.67 3.43 3.64
N ARG A 55 0.45 3.94 3.08
CA ARG A 55 1.74 4.04 3.77
C ARG A 55 1.64 4.88 5.04
N ASP A 56 1.08 6.08 4.97
CA ASP A 56 1.06 7.01 6.11
C ASP A 56 0.22 6.48 7.28
N VAL A 57 -0.88 5.78 6.97
CA VAL A 57 -1.70 5.08 7.98
C VAL A 57 -0.91 4.04 8.76
N THR A 58 0.22 3.53 8.24
CA THR A 58 1.05 2.57 8.98
C THR A 58 1.77 3.18 10.18
N GLU A 59 2.08 4.48 10.18
CA GLU A 59 2.90 5.11 11.21
C GLU A 59 2.41 4.84 12.65
N PRO A 60 1.14 5.12 12.99
CA PRO A 60 0.63 4.89 14.35
C PRO A 60 0.37 3.42 14.69
N LEU A 61 0.48 2.48 13.73
CA LEU A 61 0.11 1.08 13.97
C LEU A 61 1.17 0.33 14.75
N VAL A 62 0.70 -0.55 15.65
CA VAL A 62 1.50 -1.62 16.22
C VAL A 62 1.55 -2.79 15.24
N ALA A 63 2.74 -3.21 14.86
CA ALA A 63 2.95 -4.26 13.86
C ALA A 63 2.44 -5.62 14.34
N ARG A 64 1.69 -6.31 13.49
CA ARG A 64 1.18 -7.67 13.76
C ARG A 64 1.90 -8.75 12.96
N LYS A 65 2.64 -8.36 11.91
CA LYS A 65 3.36 -9.25 11.01
C LYS A 65 4.82 -8.81 10.84
N GLY A 66 5.64 -9.70 10.28
CA GLY A 66 7.04 -9.43 9.96
C GLY A 66 7.93 -9.26 11.19
N ARG A 67 9.14 -8.72 10.98
CA ARG A 67 10.12 -8.51 12.07
C ARG A 67 9.74 -7.36 13.00
N ALA A 68 8.97 -6.39 12.51
CA ALA A 68 8.52 -5.24 13.29
C ALA A 68 7.59 -5.67 14.45
N SER A 69 6.84 -6.76 14.31
CA SER A 69 5.96 -7.27 15.38
C SER A 69 6.73 -7.74 16.61
N TYR A 70 8.02 -8.07 16.48
CA TYR A 70 8.87 -8.45 17.62
C TYR A 70 9.12 -7.29 18.59
N LEU A 71 8.89 -6.05 18.17
CA LEU A 71 9.07 -4.85 18.98
C LEU A 71 7.80 -4.47 19.78
N GLY A 72 6.66 -5.11 19.50
CA GLY A 72 5.38 -4.77 20.14
C GLY A 72 5.04 -3.28 19.97
N ASP A 73 4.63 -2.63 21.05
CA ASP A 73 4.22 -1.22 21.06
C ASP A 73 5.31 -0.26 20.54
N ARG A 74 6.59 -0.65 20.62
CA ARG A 74 7.70 0.16 20.09
C ARG A 74 7.74 0.24 18.56
N SER A 75 6.90 -0.51 17.86
CA SER A 75 6.74 -0.41 16.41
C SER A 75 5.84 0.74 15.96
N ALA A 76 5.03 1.31 16.86
CA ALA A 76 4.23 2.49 16.59
C ALA A 76 5.09 3.76 16.52
N GLY A 77 4.66 4.76 15.73
CA GLY A 77 5.40 6.00 15.49
C GLY A 77 6.46 5.90 14.39
N HIS A 78 6.44 4.82 13.60
CA HIS A 78 7.37 4.60 12.50
C HIS A 78 6.63 4.08 11.27
N LEU A 79 6.90 4.64 10.08
CA LEU A 79 6.38 4.12 8.82
C LEU A 79 6.88 2.69 8.58
N ASP A 80 6.02 1.84 8.02
CA ASP A 80 6.45 0.53 7.55
C ASP A 80 7.32 0.66 6.28
N PRO A 81 8.53 0.07 6.24
CA PRO A 81 9.37 0.12 5.04
C PRO A 81 8.76 -0.64 3.84
N GLY A 82 7.95 -1.68 4.08
CA GLY A 82 7.26 -2.40 3.01
C GLY A 82 6.17 -1.55 2.36
N ALA A 83 5.35 -0.88 3.16
CA ALA A 83 4.35 0.07 2.68
C ALA A 83 5.01 1.27 1.97
N THR A 84 6.13 1.76 2.51
CA THR A 84 6.87 2.89 1.93
C THR A 84 7.45 2.55 0.56
N SER A 85 8.13 1.40 0.42
CA SER A 85 8.67 0.98 -0.87
C SER A 85 7.56 0.68 -1.89
N THR A 86 6.42 0.17 -1.44
CA THR A 86 5.23 -0.03 -2.29
C THR A 86 4.67 1.29 -2.80
N ALA A 87 4.54 2.30 -1.94
CA ALA A 87 4.12 3.64 -2.37
C ALA A 87 5.07 4.22 -3.43
N PHE A 88 6.38 4.02 -3.30
CA PHE A 88 7.34 4.44 -4.33
C PHE A 88 7.15 3.70 -5.66
N LEU A 89 6.80 2.41 -5.65
CA LEU A 89 6.52 1.66 -6.88
C LEU A 89 5.30 2.24 -7.62
N PHE A 90 4.22 2.57 -6.90
CA PHE A 90 3.04 3.18 -7.53
C PHE A 90 3.31 4.62 -8.01
N GLN A 91 4.08 5.40 -7.25
CA GLN A 91 4.52 6.72 -7.69
C GLN A 91 5.33 6.63 -8.99
N ALA A 92 6.32 5.74 -9.05
CA ALA A 92 7.13 5.54 -10.25
C ALA A 92 6.30 5.07 -11.45
N LEU A 93 5.27 4.24 -11.21
CA LEU A 93 4.34 3.83 -12.26
C LEU A 93 3.54 5.02 -12.80
N ALA A 94 3.02 5.88 -11.92
CA ALA A 94 2.29 7.08 -12.33
C ALA A 94 3.19 8.01 -13.17
N GLU A 95 4.44 8.23 -12.73
CA GLU A 95 5.43 9.04 -13.45
C GLU A 95 5.80 8.44 -14.81
N ALA A 96 5.87 7.12 -14.94
CA ALA A 96 6.21 6.45 -16.20
C ALA A 96 5.08 6.43 -17.23
N VAL A 97 3.83 6.64 -16.79
CA VAL A 97 2.62 6.62 -17.63
C VAL A 97 2.18 8.03 -18.04
N ALA A 98 2.60 9.05 -17.30
CA ALA A 98 2.25 10.46 -17.51
C ALA A 98 2.66 11.01 -18.89
#